data_AF-A0A5E4KK66-F1
#
_entry.id   AF-A0A5E4KK66-F1
#
_cell.length_a   1.000
_cell.length_b   1.000
_cell.length_c   1.000
_cell.angle_alpha   90.00
_cell.angle_beta   90.00
_cell.angle_gamma   90.00
#
_symmetry.space_group_name_H-M   'P 1'
#
loop_
_entity.id
_entity.type
_entity.pdbx_description
1 polymer ?
#
loop_
_entity_poly.entity_id
_entity_poly.type
_entity_poly.pdbx_seq_one_letter_code
_entity_poly.pdbx_strand_id
1 'polypeptide(L)'
;MEIEQKCRQDLDTVLGQLPDLIDLYVWNFFKDIPALKAQREKACKLFIEDFKNYGTKRYKPVEYPDTDFNDNQFTTSLVSHFLFLYENHINYDSHKKIILELLRITSKEIRIFPIVNLKGEKSSLVDTLIHDKDFERFQISVKKVDYEFMKNGNQMMSITH
;
A
#
# COMPACT_ATOMS: atom_id res chain seq x y z
N MET A 1 -8.52 -22.66 8.11
CA MET A 1 -9.40 -21.50 7.80
C MET A 1 -9.03 -20.99 6.41
N GLU A 2 -9.99 -20.60 5.58
CA GLU A 2 -9.75 -20.22 4.17
C GLU A 2 -8.67 -19.13 4.02
N ILE A 3 -8.70 -18.10 4.86
CA ILE A 3 -7.72 -16.98 4.81
C ILE A 3 -6.28 -17.40 5.17
N GLU A 4 -6.12 -18.42 6.01
CA GLU A 4 -4.81 -18.97 6.37
C GLU A 4 -4.22 -19.76 5.22
N GLN A 5 -5.05 -20.53 4.52
CA GLN A 5 -4.64 -21.22 3.29
C GLN A 5 -4.27 -20.22 2.20
N LYS A 6 -5.05 -19.15 2.04
CA LYS A 6 -4.76 -18.08 1.09
C LYS A 6 -3.44 -17.38 1.39
N CYS A 7 -3.17 -17.02 2.65
CA CYS A 7 -1.89 -16.42 3.05
C CYS A 7 -0.70 -17.29 2.63
N ARG A 8 -0.79 -18.60 2.83
CA ARG A 8 0.28 -19.54 2.43
C ARG A 8 0.45 -19.60 0.91
N GLN A 9 -0.65 -19.73 0.17
CA GLN A 9 -0.63 -19.79 -1.29
C GLN A 9 -0.06 -18.52 -1.94
N ASP A 10 -0.48 -17.35 -1.43
CA ASP A 10 0.02 -16.06 -1.91
C ASP A 10 1.53 -15.93 -1.62
N LEU A 11 1.99 -16.37 -0.43
CA LEU A 11 3.41 -16.38 -0.09
C LEU A 11 4.24 -17.32 -0.99
N ASP A 12 3.76 -18.54 -1.21
CA ASP A 12 4.44 -19.51 -2.08
C ASP A 12 4.54 -18.98 -3.52
N THR A 13 3.50 -18.30 -4.00
CA THR A 13 3.49 -17.66 -5.33
C THR A 13 4.54 -16.57 -5.43
N VAL A 14 4.57 -15.64 -4.46
CA VAL A 14 5.53 -14.53 -4.44
C VAL A 14 6.97 -15.05 -4.35
N LEU A 15 7.22 -16.04 -3.47
CA LEU A 15 8.55 -16.63 -3.32
C LEU A 15 8.98 -17.43 -4.55
N GLY A 16 8.05 -18.05 -5.26
CA GLY A 16 8.34 -18.77 -6.51
C GLY A 16 8.76 -17.86 -7.66
N GLN A 17 8.23 -16.63 -7.71
CA GLN A 17 8.59 -15.63 -8.73
C GLN A 17 9.83 -14.80 -8.36
N LEU A 18 10.18 -14.78 -7.08
CA LEU A 18 11.24 -13.92 -6.57
C LEU A 18 12.64 -14.15 -7.18
N PRO A 19 13.07 -15.39 -7.50
CA PRO A 19 14.37 -15.61 -8.15
C PRO A 19 14.51 -14.86 -9.48
N ASP A 20 13.45 -14.79 -10.29
CA ASP A 20 13.44 -14.12 -11.59
C ASP A 20 13.39 -12.59 -11.46
N LEU A 21 13.02 -12.09 -10.27
CA LEU A 21 12.86 -10.67 -9.97
C LEU A 21 13.89 -10.14 -8.98
N ILE A 22 14.92 -10.94 -8.65
CA ILE A 22 15.84 -10.61 -7.55
C ILE A 22 16.56 -9.28 -7.75
N ASP A 23 16.81 -8.91 -9.00
CA ASP A 23 17.42 -7.65 -9.40
C ASP A 23 16.50 -6.44 -9.21
N LEU A 24 15.21 -6.60 -8.94
CA LEU A 24 14.32 -5.49 -8.59
C LEU A 24 14.35 -5.17 -7.09
N TYR A 25 15.03 -5.97 -6.28
CA TYR A 25 15.03 -5.84 -4.82
C TYR A 25 16.40 -5.42 -4.26
N VAL A 26 16.33 -4.78 -3.10
CA VAL A 26 17.46 -4.35 -2.25
C VAL A 26 17.44 -5.19 -0.98
N TRP A 27 18.50 -5.95 -0.75
CA TRP A 27 18.61 -6.92 0.35
C TRP A 27 19.29 -6.35 1.60
N ASN A 28 19.08 -5.05 1.86
CA ASN A 28 19.60 -4.40 3.07
C ASN A 28 18.67 -4.64 4.26
N PHE A 29 17.36 -4.69 4.03
CA PHE A 29 16.36 -4.91 5.07
C PHE A 29 16.16 -6.40 5.40
N PHE A 30 16.19 -7.25 4.37
CA PHE A 30 16.17 -8.71 4.51
C PHE A 30 17.51 -9.27 4.08
N LYS A 31 18.09 -10.15 4.91
CA LYS A 31 19.40 -10.76 4.64
C LYS A 31 19.39 -11.63 3.38
N ASP A 32 18.34 -12.41 3.19
CA ASP A 32 18.20 -13.41 2.13
C ASP A 32 16.72 -13.83 1.97
N ILE A 33 16.44 -14.68 0.97
CA ILE A 33 15.10 -15.22 0.70
C ILE A 33 14.52 -15.96 1.91
N PRO A 34 15.25 -16.85 2.62
CA PRO A 34 14.77 -17.47 3.85
C PRO A 34 14.35 -16.45 4.92
N ALA A 35 15.13 -15.39 5.15
CA ALA A 35 14.80 -14.34 6.10
C ALA A 35 13.53 -13.58 5.69
N LEU A 36 13.38 -13.26 4.40
CA LEU A 36 12.16 -12.67 3.86
C LEU A 36 10.95 -13.59 4.10
N LYS A 37 11.08 -14.88 3.76
CA LYS A 37 10.03 -15.89 3.98
C LYS A 37 9.59 -15.92 5.44
N ALA A 38 10.54 -16.05 6.37
CA ALA A 38 10.25 -16.10 7.80
C ALA A 38 9.52 -14.83 8.30
N GLN A 39 9.90 -13.65 7.81
CA GLN A 39 9.22 -12.40 8.16
C GLN A 39 7.79 -12.35 7.61
N ARG A 40 7.56 -12.83 6.38
CA ARG A 40 6.23 -12.89 5.78
C ARG A 40 5.34 -13.92 6.49
N GLU A 41 5.86 -15.09 6.82
CA GLU A 41 5.16 -16.10 7.61
C GLU A 41 4.76 -15.55 8.99
N LYS A 42 5.67 -14.83 9.66
CA LYS A 42 5.38 -14.17 10.93
C LYS A 42 4.26 -13.13 10.78
N ALA A 43 4.30 -12.29 9.74
CA ALA A 43 3.27 -11.30 9.49
C ALA A 43 1.90 -11.95 9.23
N CYS A 44 1.85 -13.00 8.40
CA CYS A 44 0.62 -13.77 8.16
C CYS A 44 0.06 -14.36 9.46
N LYS A 45 0.91 -14.97 10.29
CA LYS A 45 0.50 -15.52 11.58
C LYS A 45 -0.11 -14.45 12.50
N LEU A 46 0.57 -13.31 12.66
CA LEU A 46 0.08 -12.20 13.50
C LEU A 46 -1.26 -11.65 12.98
N PHE A 47 -1.39 -11.47 11.66
CA PHE A 47 -2.64 -11.06 11.04
C PHE A 47 -3.77 -12.06 11.31
N ILE A 48 -3.53 -13.36 11.11
CA ILE A 48 -4.54 -14.41 11.31
C ILE A 48 -5.00 -14.45 12.77
N GLU A 49 -4.07 -14.32 13.72
CA GLU A 49 -4.39 -14.28 15.14
C GLU A 49 -5.24 -13.06 15.51
N ASP A 50 -4.87 -11.87 15.03
CA ASP A 50 -5.66 -10.64 15.27
C ASP A 50 -7.03 -10.71 14.57
N PHE A 51 -7.08 -11.22 13.33
CA PHE A 51 -8.32 -11.41 12.59
C PHE A 51 -9.27 -12.39 13.27
N LYS A 52 -8.78 -13.50 13.86
CA LYS A 52 -9.61 -14.42 14.65
C LYS A 52 -10.24 -13.74 15.86
N ASN A 53 -9.51 -12.83 16.51
CA ASN A 53 -9.96 -12.15 17.72
C ASN A 53 -10.96 -11.03 17.45
N TYR A 54 -10.78 -10.29 16.35
CA TYR A 54 -11.55 -9.07 16.08
C TYR A 54 -12.46 -9.17 14.86
N GLY A 55 -12.11 -9.97 13.85
CA GLY A 55 -12.87 -10.18 12.63
C GLY A 55 -13.45 -8.89 12.05
N THR A 56 -14.71 -8.92 11.67
CA THR A 56 -15.41 -7.79 11.06
C THR A 56 -15.60 -6.57 11.97
N LYS A 57 -15.22 -6.65 13.26
CA LYS A 57 -15.21 -5.46 14.13
C LYS A 57 -14.07 -4.50 13.77
N ARG A 58 -12.91 -5.03 13.33
CA ARG A 58 -11.75 -4.22 12.91
C ARG A 58 -11.49 -4.30 11.41
N TYR A 59 -11.77 -5.44 10.78
CA TYR A 59 -11.49 -5.68 9.38
C TYR A 59 -12.77 -5.50 8.56
N LYS A 60 -12.93 -4.33 7.96
CA LYS A 60 -14.09 -4.02 7.12
C LYS A 60 -13.78 -4.30 5.66
N PRO A 61 -14.54 -5.18 4.97
CA PRO A 61 -14.46 -5.26 3.53
C PRO A 61 -14.98 -3.94 2.94
N VAL A 62 -14.22 -3.36 2.02
CA VAL A 62 -14.53 -2.06 1.40
C VAL A 62 -14.12 -2.12 -0.06
N GLU A 63 -14.97 -1.58 -0.93
CA GLU A 63 -14.70 -1.42 -2.36
C GLU A 63 -14.64 0.07 -2.67
N TYR A 64 -13.44 0.60 -2.88
CA TYR A 64 -13.29 2.03 -3.16
C TYR A 64 -13.76 2.37 -4.59
N PRO A 65 -14.33 3.57 -4.81
CA PRO A 65 -14.42 4.71 -3.87
C PRO A 65 -15.67 4.71 -2.98
N ASP A 66 -16.52 3.69 -3.03
CA ASP A 66 -17.80 3.70 -2.32
C ASP A 66 -17.62 3.10 -0.91
N THR A 67 -17.52 3.97 0.11
CA THR A 67 -17.34 3.54 1.50
C THR A 67 -18.45 4.04 2.43
N ASP A 68 -18.79 3.22 3.43
CA ASP A 68 -19.77 3.53 4.47
C ASP A 68 -19.15 4.28 5.67
N PHE A 69 -18.03 4.95 5.47
CA PHE A 69 -17.38 5.74 6.51
C PHE A 69 -17.86 7.18 6.52
N ASN A 70 -17.92 7.77 7.72
CA ASN A 70 -18.27 9.18 7.87
C ASN A 70 -17.09 10.07 7.45
N ASP A 71 -17.40 11.31 7.09
CA ASP A 71 -16.39 12.35 6.91
C ASP A 71 -15.52 12.44 8.16
N ASN A 72 -14.20 12.56 7.96
CA ASN A 72 -13.23 12.73 9.05
C ASN A 72 -13.25 11.64 10.14
N GLN A 73 -13.80 10.46 9.85
CA GLN A 73 -13.92 9.36 10.81
C GLN A 73 -12.57 8.88 11.34
N PHE A 74 -11.52 8.92 10.51
CA PHE A 74 -10.18 8.48 10.88
C PHE A 74 -9.24 9.67 11.04
N THR A 75 -8.26 9.56 11.93
CA THR A 75 -7.21 10.59 12.04
C THR A 75 -6.20 10.47 10.90
N THR A 76 -5.82 9.24 10.57
CA THR A 76 -4.79 8.96 9.56
C THR A 76 -5.18 7.72 8.77
N SER A 77 -4.99 7.77 7.46
CA SER A 77 -5.15 6.62 6.56
C SER A 77 -3.81 6.21 5.97
N LEU A 78 -3.53 4.91 5.98
CA LEU A 78 -2.28 4.34 5.47
C LEU A 78 -2.61 3.44 4.29
N VAL A 79 -2.03 3.73 3.13
CA VAL A 79 -2.12 2.92 1.93
C VAL A 79 -0.76 2.27 1.69
N SER A 80 -0.71 0.94 1.82
CA SER A 80 0.52 0.17 1.70
C SER A 80 0.46 -0.75 0.48
N HIS A 81 1.44 -0.59 -0.42
CA HIS A 81 1.67 -1.41 -1.61
C HIS A 81 0.42 -1.56 -2.51
N PHE A 82 -0.24 -0.42 -2.76
CA PHE A 82 -1.41 -0.29 -3.62
C PHE A 82 -1.28 0.96 -4.52
N LEU A 83 -2.36 1.42 -5.16
CA LEU A 83 -2.43 2.62 -6.01
C LEU A 83 -1.28 2.66 -7.02
N PHE A 84 -0.29 3.54 -6.83
CA PHE A 84 0.83 3.78 -7.73
C PHE A 84 1.60 2.51 -8.14
N LEU A 85 1.63 1.50 -7.27
CA LEU A 85 2.23 0.20 -7.59
C LEU A 85 1.55 -0.44 -8.82
N TYR A 86 0.24 -0.26 -8.95
CA TYR A 86 -0.62 -0.82 -9.98
C TYR A 86 -1.04 0.21 -11.05
N GLU A 87 -0.21 1.22 -11.35
CA GLU A 87 -0.54 2.26 -12.35
C GLU A 87 -0.89 1.70 -13.74
N ASN A 88 -0.38 0.52 -14.10
CA ASN A 88 -0.69 -0.15 -15.38
C ASN A 88 -2.02 -0.94 -15.36
N HIS A 89 -2.63 -1.10 -14.18
CA HIS A 89 -3.87 -1.87 -14.00
C HIS A 89 -5.04 -0.99 -13.55
N ILE A 90 -4.76 0.12 -12.86
CA ILE A 90 -5.76 1.05 -12.36
C ILE A 90 -5.49 2.39 -13.06
N ASN A 91 -6.46 2.89 -13.83
CA ASN A 91 -6.30 4.18 -14.50
C ASN A 91 -6.29 5.36 -13.49
N TYR A 92 -5.90 6.54 -13.96
CA TYR A 92 -5.78 7.71 -13.11
C TYR A 92 -7.12 8.16 -12.50
N ASP A 93 -8.22 8.10 -13.25
CA ASP A 93 -9.54 8.50 -12.74
C ASP A 93 -9.97 7.65 -11.53
N SER A 94 -9.70 6.35 -11.57
CA SER A 94 -9.93 5.46 -10.43
C SER A 94 -9.01 5.79 -9.26
N HIS A 95 -7.71 6.03 -9.50
CA HIS A 95 -6.79 6.48 -8.45
C HIS A 95 -7.29 7.74 -7.75
N LYS A 96 -7.68 8.74 -8.54
CA LYS A 96 -8.18 10.02 -8.06
C LYS A 96 -9.40 9.84 -7.17
N LYS A 97 -10.41 9.07 -7.62
CA LYS A 97 -11.61 8.78 -6.82
C LYS A 97 -11.28 8.10 -5.50
N ILE A 98 -10.38 7.10 -5.52
CA ILE A 98 -9.97 6.39 -4.30
C ILE A 98 -9.28 7.35 -3.33
N ILE A 99 -8.37 8.20 -3.81
CA ILE A 99 -7.62 9.13 -2.94
C ILE A 99 -8.52 10.22 -2.39
N LEU A 100 -9.44 10.77 -3.20
CA LEU A 100 -10.44 11.73 -2.73
C LEU A 100 -11.35 11.14 -1.65
N GLU A 101 -11.74 9.87 -1.80
CA GLU A 101 -12.52 9.18 -0.79
C GLU A 101 -11.71 8.97 0.51
N LEU A 102 -10.45 8.55 0.40
CA LEU A 102 -9.56 8.47 1.55
C LEU A 102 -9.41 9.84 2.24
N LEU A 103 -9.40 10.94 1.47
CA LEU A 103 -9.30 12.31 2.01
C LEU A 103 -10.58 12.72 2.72
N ARG A 104 -11.74 12.33 2.20
CA ARG A 104 -13.05 12.57 2.83
C ARG A 104 -13.13 11.91 4.20
N ILE A 105 -12.71 10.66 4.33
CA ILE A 105 -12.84 9.88 5.57
C ILE A 105 -11.72 10.14 6.59
N THR A 106 -10.70 10.91 6.22
CA THR A 106 -9.49 11.14 7.04
C THR A 106 -9.39 12.60 7.45
N SER A 107 -9.19 12.89 8.73
CA SER A 107 -9.16 14.27 9.24
C SER A 107 -7.80 14.97 9.22
N LYS A 108 -6.68 14.23 9.21
CA LYS A 108 -5.34 14.84 9.25
C LYS A 108 -4.49 14.51 8.04
N GLU A 109 -4.20 13.24 7.82
CA GLU A 109 -3.17 12.84 6.85
C GLU A 109 -3.46 11.48 6.22
N ILE A 110 -3.26 11.39 4.91
CA ILE A 110 -3.09 10.12 4.20
C ILE A 110 -1.62 9.91 3.89
N ARG A 111 -1.16 8.68 4.03
CA ARG A 111 0.17 8.23 3.64
C ARG A 111 0.06 7.11 2.61
N ILE A 112 0.59 7.34 1.42
CA ILE A 112 0.59 6.38 0.32
C ILE A 112 2.02 5.92 0.09
N PHE A 113 2.25 4.63 0.31
CA PHE A 113 3.55 3.99 0.16
C PHE A 113 3.43 2.68 -0.62
N PRO A 114 4.35 2.37 -1.54
CA PRO A 114 5.34 3.27 -2.11
C PRO A 114 4.72 4.14 -3.22
N ILE A 115 5.49 5.06 -3.78
CA ILE A 115 5.09 5.88 -4.94
C ILE A 115 5.71 5.40 -6.27
N VAL A 116 6.19 4.15 -6.30
CA VAL A 116 6.77 3.50 -7.48
C VAL A 116 5.80 2.45 -8.04
N ASN A 117 5.99 2.10 -9.31
CA ASN A 117 5.30 1.00 -9.98
C ASN A 117 5.98 -0.36 -9.72
N LEU A 118 5.41 -1.44 -10.26
CA LEU A 118 5.96 -2.81 -10.14
C LEU A 118 7.38 -2.99 -10.72
N LYS A 119 7.90 -2.04 -11.50
CA LYS A 119 9.28 -2.04 -12.01
C LYS A 119 10.26 -1.27 -11.12
N GLY A 120 9.78 -0.67 -10.02
CA GLY A 120 10.59 0.19 -9.16
C GLY A 120 10.87 1.58 -9.77
N GLU A 121 10.08 1.99 -10.76
CA GLU A 121 10.15 3.33 -11.35
C GLU A 121 9.11 4.24 -10.67
N LYS A 122 9.44 5.52 -10.44
CA LYS A 122 8.46 6.46 -9.90
C LYS A 122 7.23 6.50 -10.82
N SER A 123 6.05 6.27 -10.27
CA SER A 123 4.82 6.25 -11.05
C SER A 123 4.55 7.62 -11.68
N SER A 124 4.17 7.65 -12.96
CA SER A 124 3.82 8.90 -13.64
C SER A 124 2.57 9.56 -13.03
N LEU A 125 1.71 8.75 -12.38
CA LEU A 125 0.49 9.23 -11.73
C LEU A 125 0.77 10.09 -10.49
N VAL A 126 1.97 10.00 -9.91
CA VAL A 126 2.41 10.87 -8.80
C VAL A 126 2.41 12.33 -9.25
N ASP A 127 3.06 12.60 -10.39
CA ASP A 127 3.18 13.95 -10.91
C ASP A 127 1.83 14.43 -11.48
N THR A 128 1.04 13.54 -12.08
CA THR A 128 -0.34 13.85 -12.47
C THR A 128 -1.17 14.31 -11.27
N LEU A 129 -1.09 13.61 -10.14
CA LEU A 129 -1.86 13.95 -8.93
C LEU A 129 -1.42 15.28 -8.30
N ILE A 130 -0.11 15.54 -8.24
CA ILE A 130 0.42 16.79 -7.68
C ILE A 130 -0.09 18.02 -8.43
N HIS A 131 -0.34 17.91 -9.74
CA HIS A 131 -0.81 19.01 -10.58
C HIS A 131 -2.32 18.98 -10.86
N ASP A 132 -3.06 18.06 -10.24
CA ASP A 132 -4.50 17.96 -10.43
C ASP A 132 -5.23 18.98 -9.54
N LYS A 133 -6.03 19.83 -10.19
CA LYS A 133 -6.78 20.92 -9.57
C LYS A 133 -7.67 20.49 -8.40
N ASP A 134 -8.17 19.25 -8.40
CA ASP A 134 -9.03 18.77 -7.33
C ASP A 134 -8.26 18.56 -6.02
N PHE A 135 -6.92 18.56 -6.10
CA PHE A 135 -6.04 18.44 -4.95
C PHE A 135 -5.37 19.76 -4.52
N GLU A 136 -5.64 20.88 -5.18
CA GLU A 136 -5.00 22.19 -4.90
C GLU A 136 -5.16 22.67 -3.46
N ARG A 137 -6.26 22.27 -2.80
CA ARG A 137 -6.54 22.63 -1.41
C ARG A 137 -5.77 21.81 -0.38
N PHE A 138 -5.10 20.72 -0.79
CA PHE A 138 -4.36 19.85 0.09
C PHE A 138 -2.86 20.11 -0.01
N GLN A 139 -2.16 19.93 1.10
CA GLN A 139 -0.71 19.94 1.09
C GLN A 139 -0.18 18.55 0.76
N ILE A 140 0.47 18.41 -0.40
CA ILE A 140 1.09 17.17 -0.85
C ILE A 140 2.61 17.27 -0.66
N SER A 141 3.20 16.23 -0.08
CA SER A 141 4.66 16.12 0.07
C SER A 141 5.14 14.70 -0.21
N VAL A 142 6.34 14.57 -0.79
CA VAL A 142 7.03 13.29 -0.96
C VAL A 142 8.14 13.20 0.08
N LYS A 143 8.12 12.13 0.87
CA LYS A 143 9.07 11.89 1.96
C LYS A 143 9.81 10.58 1.71
N LYS A 144 11.12 10.59 1.94
CA LYS A 144 11.93 9.36 1.98
C LYS A 144 11.69 8.64 3.31
N VAL A 145 11.67 7.31 3.29
CA VAL A 145 11.56 6.45 4.47
C VAL A 145 12.73 5.46 4.51
N ASP A 146 13.03 4.94 5.70
CA ASP A 146 14.16 4.02 5.90
C ASP A 146 13.91 2.62 5.33
N TYR A 147 12.64 2.28 5.08
CA TYR A 147 12.27 1.00 4.50
C TYR A 147 12.44 1.02 2.97
N GLU A 148 13.39 0.24 2.49
CA GLU A 148 13.59 -0.04 1.07
C GLU A 148 13.75 -1.56 0.88
N PHE A 149 12.81 -2.15 0.16
CA PHE A 149 12.95 -3.54 -0.29
C PHE A 149 12.86 -3.64 -1.81
N MET A 150 11.89 -2.99 -2.44
CA MET A 150 11.92 -2.77 -3.89
C MET A 150 12.85 -1.60 -4.19
N LYS A 151 13.68 -1.71 -5.23
CA LYS A 151 14.55 -0.62 -5.69
C LYS A 151 13.75 0.66 -5.90
N ASN A 152 14.25 1.77 -5.36
CA ASN A 152 13.61 3.11 -5.36
C ASN A 152 12.27 3.17 -4.62
N GLY A 153 11.79 2.07 -4.05
CA GLY A 153 10.52 1.98 -3.33
C GLY A 153 10.60 2.55 -1.92
N ASN A 154 11.46 3.53 -1.65
CA ASN A 154 11.70 4.12 -0.33
C ASN A 154 11.12 5.53 -0.18
N GLN A 155 10.13 5.86 -1.01
CA GLN A 155 9.43 7.15 -0.97
C GLN A 155 7.93 6.94 -0.73
N MET A 156 7.36 7.86 0.05
CA MET A 156 5.96 7.89 0.44
C MET A 156 5.37 9.26 0.12
N MET A 157 4.15 9.29 -0.41
CA MET A 157 3.36 10.51 -0.53
C MET A 157 2.57 10.74 0.75
N SER A 158 2.60 11.96 1.25
CA SER A 158 1.86 12.46 2.41
C SER A 158 0.94 13.57 1.93
N ILE A 159 -0.36 13.43 2.17
CA ILE A 159 -1.39 14.41 1.80
C ILE A 159 -2.12 14.85 3.07
N THR A 160 -2.15 16.14 3.36
CA THR A 160 -2.82 16.72 4.53
C THR A 160 -3.87 17.77 4.15
N HIS A 161 -4.90 17.91 4.98
CA HIS A 161 -5.86 19.02 4.94
C HIS A 161 -5.24 20.34 5.38
#